data_AF-A0A519CWH0-F1
#
_entry.id   AF-A0A519CWH0-F1
#
_cell.length_a   1.000
_cell.length_b   1.000
_cell.length_c   1.000
_cell.angle_alpha   90.00
_cell.angle_beta   90.00
_cell.angle_gamma   90.00
#
_symmetry.space_group_name_H-M   'P 1'
#
loop_
_entity.id
_entity.type
_entity.pdbx_description
1 polymer ?
#
loop_
_entity_poly.entity_id
_entity_poly.type
_entity_poly.pdbx_seq_one_letter_code
_entity_poly.pdbx_strand_id
1 'polypeptide(L)'
;MSEKILEQYGRVTIYMEENHPSPIYHVEGAVEPNPYGDLQVLLEDDALEEVMYNGGAQCVKIAHREHGMCRTNIWIEDGEGLQIAKNIAAFTNVPLGDGPGMVPIFDGRLPDGSRVNGTIPPVTPDGPTLTIRKFKEDPLTIVDLVRFGTVNS
;
A
#
# COMPACT_ATOMS: atom_id res chain seq x y z
N MET A 1 14.30 -4.54 6.87
CA MET A 1 13.20 -4.13 7.77
C MET A 1 13.78 -3.26 8.87
N SER A 2 13.17 -2.10 9.14
CA SER A 2 13.65 -1.22 10.21
C SER A 2 13.37 -1.82 11.59
N GLU A 3 14.23 -1.52 12.58
CA GLU A 3 14.05 -1.96 13.97
C GLU A 3 12.67 -1.53 14.52
N LYS A 4 12.20 -0.36 14.10
CA LYS A 4 10.88 0.20 14.45
C LYS A 4 9.71 -0.69 14.05
N ILE A 5 9.74 -1.30 12.86
CA ILE A 5 8.66 -2.17 12.38
C ILE A 5 8.64 -3.48 13.18
N LEU A 6 9.81 -4.02 13.47
CA LEU A 6 9.93 -5.26 14.26
C LEU A 6 9.42 -5.08 15.70
N GLU A 7 9.70 -3.92 16.30
CA GLU A 7 9.21 -3.57 17.63
C GLU A 7 7.68 -3.36 17.66
N GLN A 8 7.10 -2.77 16.62
CA GLN A 8 5.70 -2.37 16.58
C GLN A 8 4.77 -3.47 16.05
N TYR A 9 5.20 -4.25 15.07
CA TYR A 9 4.38 -5.22 14.34
C TYR A 9 4.95 -6.64 14.35
N GLY A 10 5.94 -6.90 15.21
CA GLY A 10 6.58 -8.21 15.28
C GLY A 10 7.35 -8.55 14.00
N ARG A 11 7.58 -9.85 13.78
CA ARG A 11 8.40 -10.30 12.67
C ARG A 11 7.63 -10.27 11.36
N VAL A 12 8.29 -9.81 10.30
CA VAL A 12 7.86 -10.06 8.92
C VAL A 12 8.71 -11.15 8.31
N THR A 13 8.04 -12.09 7.63
CA THR A 13 8.69 -13.15 6.88
C THR A 13 8.24 -13.14 5.43
N ILE A 14 9.17 -13.47 4.53
CA ILE A 14 8.89 -13.61 3.10
C ILE A 14 9.21 -15.04 2.70
N TYR A 15 8.24 -15.76 2.14
CA TYR A 15 8.39 -17.16 1.75
C TYR A 15 7.57 -17.51 0.51
N MET A 16 7.92 -18.63 -0.13
CA MET A 16 7.21 -19.17 -1.28
C MET A 16 6.26 -20.30 -0.84
N GLU A 17 5.05 -20.31 -1.37
CA GLU A 17 4.14 -21.46 -1.29
C GLU A 17 4.36 -22.38 -2.50
N GLU A 18 4.21 -23.70 -2.33
CA GLU A 18 4.45 -24.67 -3.40
C GLU A 18 3.56 -24.44 -4.65
N ASN A 19 2.35 -23.91 -4.46
CA ASN A 19 1.34 -23.79 -5.51
C ASN A 19 1.10 -22.35 -6.00
N HIS A 20 1.98 -21.41 -5.67
CA HIS A 20 1.79 -20.01 -6.06
C HIS A 20 3.09 -19.38 -6.59
N PRO A 21 3.07 -18.70 -7.76
CA PRO A 21 4.28 -18.15 -8.37
C PRO A 21 4.82 -16.88 -7.67
N SER A 22 3.97 -16.20 -6.90
CA SER A 22 4.36 -15.02 -6.11
C SER A 22 4.64 -15.38 -4.66
N PRO A 23 5.70 -14.80 -4.04
CA PRO A 23 5.95 -14.94 -2.61
C PRO A 23 4.82 -14.34 -1.77
N ILE A 24 4.77 -14.78 -0.51
CA ILE A 24 3.96 -14.18 0.54
C ILE A 24 4.85 -13.29 1.40
N TYR A 25 4.37 -12.07 1.64
CA TYR A 25 4.84 -11.15 2.67
C TYR A 25 3.92 -11.28 3.89
N HIS A 26 4.43 -11.89 4.97
CA HIS A 26 3.63 -12.26 6.14
C HIS A 26 4.00 -11.37 7.32
N VAL A 27 3.02 -10.66 7.88
CA VAL A 27 3.13 -9.85 9.09
C VAL A 27 2.57 -10.62 10.29
N GLU A 28 3.35 -10.85 11.34
CA GLU A 28 2.91 -11.61 12.52
C GLU A 28 2.15 -10.76 13.56
N GLY A 29 2.47 -9.48 13.70
CA GLY A 29 1.90 -8.62 14.72
C GLY A 29 0.55 -8.02 14.35
N ALA A 30 -0.13 -7.50 15.37
CA ALA A 30 -1.39 -6.77 15.23
C ALA A 30 -1.14 -5.29 14.98
N VAL A 31 -2.07 -4.64 14.27
CA VAL A 31 -2.05 -3.21 14.02
C VAL A 31 -3.01 -2.53 14.98
N GLU A 32 -2.53 -1.52 15.72
CA GLU A 32 -3.39 -0.70 16.57
C GLU A 32 -4.37 0.15 15.74
N PRO A 33 -5.57 0.47 16.26
CA PRO A 33 -6.56 1.25 15.53
C PRO A 33 -6.02 2.60 15.04
N ASN A 34 -6.09 2.84 13.74
CA ASN A 34 -5.55 4.03 13.09
C ASN A 34 -6.35 4.38 11.80
N PRO A 35 -6.18 5.58 11.22
CA PRO A 35 -6.93 5.99 10.02
C PRO A 35 -6.68 5.16 8.75
N TYR A 36 -5.57 4.43 8.67
CA TYR A 36 -5.19 3.57 7.54
C TYR A 36 -5.52 2.09 7.76
N GLY A 37 -6.06 1.73 8.93
CA GLY A 37 -6.36 0.35 9.31
C GLY A 37 -5.14 -0.55 9.22
N ASP A 38 -5.35 -1.79 8.77
CA ASP A 38 -4.28 -2.77 8.60
C ASP A 38 -3.30 -2.44 7.46
N LEU A 39 -3.59 -1.45 6.60
CA LEU A 39 -2.61 -0.98 5.62
C LEU A 39 -1.42 -0.28 6.27
N GLN A 40 -1.57 0.24 7.49
CA GLN A 40 -0.54 1.02 8.17
C GLN A 40 0.80 0.28 8.24
N VAL A 41 0.81 -1.00 8.59
CA VAL A 41 2.06 -1.79 8.68
C VAL A 41 2.80 -1.87 7.36
N LEU A 42 2.07 -1.92 6.24
CA LEU A 42 2.66 -1.92 4.89
C LEU A 42 3.15 -0.51 4.49
N LEU A 43 2.41 0.53 4.90
CA LEU A 43 2.80 1.91 4.65
C LEU A 43 4.03 2.33 5.45
N GLU A 44 4.31 1.70 6.59
CA GLU A 44 5.51 1.98 7.38
C GLU A 44 6.77 1.23 6.90
N ASP A 45 6.65 0.18 6.09
CA ASP A 45 7.81 -0.57 5.60
C ASP A 45 8.46 0.01 4.34
N ASP A 46 9.61 0.69 4.49
CA ASP A 46 10.38 1.25 3.36
C ASP A 46 10.87 0.19 2.36
N ALA A 47 10.91 -1.10 2.73
CA ALA A 47 11.20 -2.18 1.79
C ALA A 47 10.10 -2.37 0.72
N LEU A 48 8.92 -1.75 0.92
CA LEU A 48 7.78 -1.78 0.01
C LEU A 48 7.76 -0.52 -0.86
N GLU A 49 7.63 -0.72 -2.17
CA GLU A 49 7.49 0.35 -3.16
C GLU A 49 6.03 0.71 -3.42
N GLU A 50 5.13 -0.28 -3.39
CA GLU A 50 3.72 -0.09 -3.70
C GLU A 50 2.83 -0.97 -2.82
N VAL A 51 1.71 -0.42 -2.37
CA VAL A 51 0.65 -1.12 -1.62
C VAL A 51 -0.65 -1.02 -2.42
N MET A 52 -1.24 -2.17 -2.73
CA MET A 52 -2.42 -2.29 -3.59
C MET A 52 -3.53 -3.05 -2.85
N TYR A 53 -4.60 -2.35 -2.54
CA TYR A 53 -5.85 -2.92 -2.10
C TYR A 53 -6.87 -2.80 -3.24
N ASN A 54 -7.43 -3.91 -3.70
CA ASN A 54 -8.29 -3.95 -4.88
C ASN A 54 -9.73 -4.37 -4.56
N GLY A 55 -10.15 -4.27 -3.29
CA GLY A 55 -11.49 -4.65 -2.85
C GLY A 55 -11.82 -6.13 -3.03
N GLY A 56 -13.00 -6.52 -2.55
CA GLY A 56 -13.59 -7.83 -2.73
C GLY A 56 -12.82 -8.95 -2.01
N ALA A 57 -12.95 -10.18 -2.52
CA ALA A 57 -12.39 -11.38 -1.89
C ALA A 57 -10.91 -11.62 -2.25
N GLN A 58 -10.05 -10.61 -2.05
CA GLN A 58 -8.61 -10.75 -2.25
C GLN A 58 -7.79 -10.08 -1.14
N CYS A 59 -6.62 -10.66 -0.85
CA CYS A 59 -5.66 -10.05 0.07
C CYS A 59 -5.06 -8.77 -0.53
N VAL A 60 -4.52 -7.91 0.34
CA VAL A 60 -3.69 -6.79 -0.08
C VAL A 60 -2.44 -7.33 -0.79
N LYS A 61 -2.02 -6.67 -1.87
CA LYS A 61 -0.83 -7.01 -2.64
C LYS A 61 0.18 -5.90 -2.49
N ILE A 62 1.46 -6.25 -2.55
CA ILE A 62 2.54 -5.27 -2.46
C ILE A 62 3.56 -5.49 -3.56
N ALA A 63 4.31 -4.44 -3.89
CA ALA A 63 5.56 -4.53 -4.62
C ALA A 63 6.71 -4.33 -3.65
N HIS A 64 7.48 -5.37 -3.38
CA HIS A 64 8.69 -5.33 -2.55
C HIS A 64 9.89 -4.95 -3.43
N ARG A 65 10.74 -4.05 -2.95
CA ARG A 65 11.89 -3.54 -3.71
C ARG A 65 12.85 -4.65 -4.18
N GLU A 66 13.03 -5.68 -3.36
CA GLU A 66 13.92 -6.81 -3.67
C GLU A 66 13.21 -8.07 -4.20
N HIS A 67 11.96 -8.32 -3.79
CA HIS A 67 11.25 -9.57 -4.07
C HIS A 67 10.17 -9.42 -5.15
N GLY A 68 9.94 -8.20 -5.65
CA GLY A 68 8.92 -7.91 -6.62
C GLY A 68 7.50 -8.04 -6.04
N MET A 69 6.56 -8.51 -6.85
CA MET A 69 5.16 -8.63 -6.43
C MET A 69 4.96 -9.73 -5.39
N CYS A 70 4.42 -9.37 -4.22
CA CYS A 70 4.06 -10.33 -3.17
C CYS A 70 2.56 -10.25 -2.85
N ARG A 71 2.00 -11.40 -2.46
CA ARG A 71 0.72 -11.48 -1.73
C ARG A 71 0.99 -11.20 -0.25
N THR A 72 -0.02 -10.75 0.48
CA THR A 72 0.09 -10.58 1.94
C THR A 72 -0.87 -11.50 2.68
N ASN A 73 -0.65 -11.68 3.98
CA ASN A 73 -1.62 -12.27 4.90
C ASN A 73 -2.68 -11.27 5.38
N ILE A 74 -2.68 -10.03 4.87
CA ILE A 74 -3.59 -8.96 5.27
C ILE A 74 -4.84 -8.99 4.36
N TRP A 75 -6.00 -9.08 5.00
CA TRP A 75 -7.31 -9.08 4.36
C TRP A 75 -8.14 -7.96 4.96
N ILE A 76 -8.77 -7.17 4.09
CA ILE A 76 -9.55 -5.99 4.49
C ILE A 76 -10.93 -6.13 3.86
N GLU A 77 -11.97 -6.02 4.69
CA GLU A 77 -13.35 -6.02 4.22
C GLU A 77 -13.68 -4.70 3.51
N ASP A 78 -14.56 -4.73 2.52
CA ASP A 78 -14.90 -3.54 1.71
C ASP A 78 -15.41 -2.36 2.54
N GLY A 79 -16.11 -2.61 3.64
CA GLY A 79 -16.56 -1.56 4.56
C GLY A 79 -15.39 -0.82 5.22
N GLU A 80 -14.38 -1.56 5.65
CA GLU A 80 -13.15 -1.01 6.21
C GLU A 80 -12.32 -0.31 5.12
N GLY A 81 -12.15 -0.96 3.96
CA GLY A 81 -11.47 -0.39 2.81
C GLY A 81 -12.07 0.94 2.34
N LEU A 82 -13.40 1.06 2.38
CA LEU A 82 -14.11 2.31 2.07
C LEU A 82 -13.83 3.39 3.12
N GLN A 83 -13.78 3.03 4.40
CA GLN A 83 -13.45 3.97 5.46
C GLN A 83 -12.00 4.46 5.35
N ILE A 84 -11.06 3.56 5.06
CA ILE A 84 -9.66 3.91 4.80
C ILE A 84 -9.58 4.84 3.57
N ALA A 85 -10.29 4.53 2.49
CA ALA A 85 -10.30 5.39 1.29
C ALA A 85 -10.82 6.80 1.59
N LYS A 86 -11.89 6.93 2.39
CA LYS A 86 -12.41 8.24 2.83
C LYS A 86 -11.41 9.01 3.69
N ASN A 87 -10.74 8.32 4.62
CA ASN A 87 -9.71 8.94 5.46
C ASN A 87 -8.53 9.45 4.63
N ILE A 88 -8.09 8.67 3.64
CA ILE A 88 -7.02 9.04 2.72
C ILE A 88 -7.45 10.22 1.83
N ALA A 89 -8.64 10.17 1.24
CA ALA A 89 -9.14 11.23 0.36
C ALA A 89 -9.32 12.58 1.07
N ALA A 90 -9.51 12.57 2.39
CA ALA A 90 -9.53 13.79 3.18
C ALA A 90 -8.20 14.57 3.11
N PHE A 91 -7.07 13.89 2.88
CA PHE A 91 -5.78 14.55 2.64
C PHE A 91 -5.65 15.14 1.23
N THR A 92 -6.47 14.71 0.28
CA THR A 92 -6.36 15.12 -1.13
C THR A 92 -7.32 16.23 -1.52
N ASN A 93 -8.08 16.80 -0.56
CA ASN A 93 -9.14 17.80 -0.78
C ASN A 93 -10.22 17.36 -1.79
N VAL A 94 -10.41 16.04 -1.96
CA VAL A 94 -11.42 15.50 -2.87
C VAL A 94 -12.65 15.08 -2.05
N PRO A 95 -13.86 15.58 -2.38
CA PRO A 95 -15.09 15.14 -1.75
C PRO A 95 -15.48 13.74 -2.26
N LEU A 96 -14.81 12.71 -1.75
CA LEU A 96 -15.00 11.31 -2.15
C LEU A 96 -16.40 10.81 -1.77
N GLY A 97 -17.14 10.29 -2.74
CA GLY A 97 -18.48 9.74 -2.53
C GLY A 97 -19.23 9.44 -3.83
N ASP A 98 -20.43 8.89 -3.70
CA ASP A 98 -21.33 8.52 -4.80
C ASP A 98 -22.57 9.44 -4.91
N GLY A 99 -22.68 10.44 -4.01
CA GLY A 99 -23.78 11.40 -3.96
C GLY A 99 -23.61 12.64 -4.83
N PRO A 100 -24.63 13.50 -4.93
CA PRO A 100 -24.58 14.74 -5.71
C PRO A 100 -23.43 15.65 -5.27
N GLY A 101 -22.60 16.09 -6.22
CA GLY A 101 -21.45 16.97 -5.97
C GLY A 101 -20.22 16.26 -5.39
N MET A 102 -20.27 14.93 -5.26
CA MET A 102 -19.13 14.09 -4.86
C MET A 102 -18.54 13.38 -6.08
N VAL A 103 -17.31 12.89 -5.96
CA VAL A 103 -16.64 12.11 -7.01
C VAL A 103 -16.20 10.75 -6.46
N PRO A 104 -16.39 9.64 -7.19
CA PRO A 104 -16.06 8.29 -6.73
C PRO A 104 -14.59 7.90 -7.00
N ILE A 105 -13.75 8.87 -7.34
CA ILE A 105 -12.34 8.70 -7.66
C ILE A 105 -11.53 9.85 -7.06
N PHE A 106 -10.34 9.56 -6.59
CA PHE A 106 -9.41 10.59 -6.14
C PHE A 106 -7.97 10.22 -6.46
N ASP A 107 -7.16 11.26 -6.65
CA ASP A 107 -5.73 11.20 -6.82
C ASP A 107 -5.08 12.26 -5.93
N GLY A 108 -3.93 11.95 -5.34
CA GLY A 108 -3.23 12.96 -4.56
C GLY A 108 -1.93 12.47 -3.93
N ARG A 109 -1.56 13.15 -2.86
CA ARG A 109 -0.37 12.85 -2.08
C ARG A 109 -0.71 12.74 -0.61
N LEU A 110 -0.14 11.73 0.02
CA LEU A 110 -0.15 11.56 1.46
C LEU A 110 0.85 12.53 2.12
N PRO A 111 0.76 12.75 3.44
CA PRO A 111 1.68 13.64 4.17
C PRO A 111 3.16 13.25 4.08
N ASP A 112 3.46 11.96 3.88
CA ASP A 112 4.82 11.43 3.65
C ASP A 112 5.33 11.67 2.21
N GLY A 113 4.49 12.24 1.34
CA GLY A 113 4.78 12.50 -0.06
C GLY A 113 4.38 11.38 -1.02
N SER A 114 4.00 10.20 -0.50
CA SER A 114 3.56 9.04 -1.29
C SER A 114 2.38 9.41 -2.18
N ARG A 115 2.35 8.86 -3.39
CA ARG A 115 1.24 9.09 -4.32
C ARG A 115 0.13 8.09 -4.04
N VAL A 116 -1.10 8.56 -4.05
CA VAL A 116 -2.26 7.71 -3.86
C VAL A 116 -3.25 7.91 -4.99
N ASN A 117 -3.79 6.80 -5.47
CA ASN A 117 -4.97 6.73 -6.31
C ASN A 117 -6.00 5.86 -5.57
N GLY A 118 -7.26 6.26 -5.61
CA GLY A 118 -8.33 5.43 -5.07
C GLY A 118 -9.65 5.63 -5.79
N THR A 119 -10.45 4.57 -5.80
CA THR A 119 -11.79 4.57 -6.40
C THR A 119 -12.76 3.82 -5.50
N ILE A 120 -14.05 4.18 -5.60
CA ILE A 120 -15.13 3.55 -4.86
C ILE A 120 -16.27 3.18 -5.82
N PRO A 121 -17.19 2.28 -5.41
CA PRO A 121 -18.42 2.07 -6.16
C PRO A 121 -19.15 3.39 -6.45
N PRO A 122 -19.75 3.57 -7.64
CA PRO A 122 -19.97 2.55 -8.68
C PRO A 122 -18.83 2.39 -9.70
N VAL A 123 -17.72 3.15 -9.60
CA VAL A 123 -16.62 3.06 -10.57
C VAL A 123 -15.88 1.74 -10.47
N THR A 124 -15.79 1.18 -9.26
CA THR A 124 -15.29 -0.17 -8.99
C THR A 124 -16.40 -1.03 -8.41
N PRO A 125 -17.07 -1.87 -9.23
CA PRO A 125 -18.23 -2.66 -8.78
C PRO A 125 -17.90 -3.66 -7.67
N ASP A 126 -16.67 -4.19 -7.67
CA ASP A 126 -16.23 -5.24 -6.75
C ASP A 126 -15.67 -4.71 -5.41
N GLY A 127 -15.89 -3.42 -5.12
CA GLY A 127 -15.46 -2.79 -3.87
C GLY A 127 -14.51 -1.60 -4.08
N PRO A 128 -14.14 -0.90 -3.00
CA PRO A 128 -13.19 0.20 -3.06
C PRO A 128 -11.78 -0.30 -3.43
N THR A 129 -11.04 0.51 -4.18
CA THR A 129 -9.64 0.22 -4.51
C THR A 129 -8.75 1.38 -4.10
N LEU A 130 -7.52 1.04 -3.69
CA LEU A 130 -6.49 1.96 -3.25
C LEU A 130 -5.14 1.45 -3.75
N THR A 131 -4.40 2.34 -4.42
CA THR A 131 -3.01 2.10 -4.81
C THR A 131 -2.15 3.22 -4.26
N ILE A 132 -1.20 2.87 -3.39
CA ILE A 132 -0.29 3.81 -2.75
C ILE A 132 1.13 3.49 -3.22
N ARG A 133 1.74 4.43 -3.93
CA ARG A 133 3.10 4.36 -4.45
C ARG A 133 4.03 5.17 -3.57
N LYS A 134 4.93 4.47 -2.88
CA LYS A 134 5.79 5.01 -1.83
C LYS A 134 7.09 5.54 -2.42
N PHE A 135 7.56 6.66 -1.89
CA PHE A 135 8.94 7.09 -2.13
C PHE A 135 9.88 6.30 -1.23
N LYS A 136 11.11 6.09 -1.70
CA LYS A 136 12.17 5.52 -0.88
C LYS A 136 12.62 6.57 0.13
N GLU A 137 12.70 6.21 1.41
CA GLU A 137 13.12 7.12 2.47
C GLU A 137 14.54 7.65 2.22
N ASP A 138 15.44 6.77 1.74
CA ASP A 138 16.77 7.11 1.25
C ASP A 138 16.79 7.18 -0.29
N PRO A 139 16.76 8.38 -0.90
CA PRO A 139 16.69 8.54 -2.35
C PRO A 139 17.94 8.00 -3.06
N LEU A 140 17.75 7.47 -4.27
CA LEU A 140 18.86 7.00 -5.09
C LEU A 140 19.79 8.16 -5.45
N THR A 141 21.08 7.97 -5.23
CA THR A 141 22.11 8.94 -5.60
C THR A 141 22.55 8.74 -7.05
N ILE A 142 23.24 9.73 -7.64
CA ILE A 142 23.84 9.58 -8.96
C ILE A 142 24.82 8.39 -9.03
N VAL A 143 25.53 8.12 -7.93
CA VAL A 143 26.45 6.99 -7.84
C VAL A 143 25.68 5.66 -7.93
N ASP A 144 24.51 5.58 -7.30
CA ASP A 144 23.65 4.40 -7.39
C ASP A 144 23.12 4.21 -8.82
N LEU A 145 22.70 5.29 -9.48
CA LEU A 145 22.21 5.21 -10.87
C LEU A 145 23.30 4.71 -11.84
N VAL A 146 24.56 5.14 -11.64
CA VAL A 146 25.70 4.64 -12.43
C VAL A 146 25.97 3.17 -12.11
N ARG A 147 25.94 2.78 -10.83
CA ARG A 147 26.11 1.37 -10.40
C ARG A 147 25.04 0.45 -10.96
N PHE A 148 23.79 0.92 -11.06
CA PHE A 148 22.69 0.15 -11.63
C PHE A 148 22.74 0.04 -13.15
N GLY A 149 23.64 0.78 -13.82
CA GLY A 149 23.68 0.86 -15.27
C GLY A 149 22.53 1.66 -15.88
N THR A 150 21.78 2.39 -15.05
CA THR A 150 20.68 3.28 -15.49
C THR A 150 21.22 4.49 -16.24
N VAL A 151 22.39 5.00 -15.82
CA VAL A 151 23.08 6.14 -16.44
C VAL A 151 24.56 5.76 -16.62
N ASN A 152 25.19 6.23 -17.71
CA ASN A 152 26.61 6.04 -17.94
C ASN A 152 27.46 7.06 -17.15
N SER A 153 28.71 6.70 -16.87
CA SER A 153 29.72 7.58 -16.29
C SER A 153 30.29 8.58 -17.30
#